data_AF-A0A929Y2Q7-F1
#
_entry.id   AF-A0A929Y2Q7-F1
#
_cell.length_a   1.000
_cell.length_b   1.000
_cell.length_c   1.000
_cell.angle_alpha   90.00
_cell.angle_beta   90.00
_cell.angle_gamma   90.00
#
_symmetry.space_group_name_H-M   'P 1'
#
loop_
_entity.id
_entity.type
_entity.pdbx_description
1 polymer ?
#
loop_
_entity_poly.entity_id
_entity_poly.type
_entity_poly.pdbx_seq_one_letter_code
_entity_poly.pdbx_strand_id
1 'polypeptide(L)' 'MDRNIYRDGWHDAKEEGLSFYVENGRLIRGTIGEGANCRTVYPYRYDKRQKCYVRVEPSARYSVLDTVSWK' A
#
# COMPACT_ATOMS: atom_id res chain seq x y z
N MET A 1 22.09 4.52 5.71
CA MET A 1 20.65 4.84 5.66
C MET A 1 20.14 4.45 4.29
N ASP A 2 19.34 3.39 4.19
CA ASP A 2 18.71 2.97 2.93
C ASP A 2 17.80 4.08 2.43
N ARG A 3 18.21 4.76 1.35
CA ARG A 3 17.53 5.93 0.79
C ARG A 3 16.19 5.63 0.10
N ASN A 4 15.72 4.37 0.16
CA ASN A 4 14.65 3.83 -0.68
C ASN A 4 13.50 3.19 0.13
N ILE A 5 13.30 3.59 1.39
CA ILE A 5 12.27 3.05 2.28
C ILE A 5 11.40 4.20 2.81
N TYR A 6 10.08 4.02 2.78
CA TYR A 6 9.13 4.91 3.44
C TYR A 6 9.28 4.84 4.95
N ARG A 7 9.22 6.00 5.61
CA ARG A 7 9.18 6.07 7.07
C ARG A 7 7.82 5.62 7.58
N ASP A 8 7.73 5.30 8.86
CA ASP A 8 6.44 5.04 9.48
C ASP A 8 5.56 6.31 9.45
N GLY A 9 4.24 6.11 9.31
CA GLY A 9 3.25 7.16 9.15
C GLY A 9 2.49 7.09 7.82
N TRP A 10 1.69 8.13 7.58
CA TRP A 10 0.92 8.30 6.35
C TRP A 10 1.74 8.99 5.27
N HIS A 11 1.57 8.53 4.04
CA HIS A 11 2.20 9.07 2.83
C HIS A 11 1.17 9.18 1.72
N ASP A 12 1.25 10.25 0.94
CA ASP A 12 0.44 10.43 -0.24
C ASP A 12 1.18 9.86 -1.45
N ALA A 13 0.54 8.95 -2.18
CA ALA A 13 1.03 8.47 -3.46
C ALA A 13 0.81 9.54 -4.52
N LYS A 14 1.72 9.61 -5.51
CA LYS A 14 1.58 10.55 -6.63
C LYS A 14 0.44 10.18 -7.58
N GLU A 15 -0.02 8.93 -7.56
CA GLU A 15 -1.13 8.46 -8.37
C GLU A 15 -2.46 8.64 -7.64
N GLU A 16 -3.35 9.39 -8.30
CA GLU A 16 -4.78 9.63 -8.03
C GLU A 16 -5.33 9.18 -6.66
N GLY A 17 -5.28 10.09 -5.69
CA GLY A 17 -6.09 10.03 -4.47
C GLY A 17 -5.79 8.86 -3.55
N LEU A 18 -4.65 8.18 -3.71
CA LEU A 18 -4.18 7.13 -2.81
C LEU A 18 -3.28 7.73 -1.73
N SER A 19 -3.65 7.54 -0.47
CA SER A 19 -2.74 7.68 0.67
C SER A 19 -2.51 6.30 1.30
N PHE A 20 -1.32 6.05 1.83
CA PHE A 20 -0.98 4.76 2.43
C PHE A 20 -0.26 4.91 3.77
N TYR A 21 -0.44 3.92 4.63
CA TYR A 21 0.08 3.88 5.99
C TYR A 21 1.17 2.82 6.12
N VAL A 22 2.30 3.27 6.68
CA VAL A 22 3.46 2.44 6.98
C VAL A 22 3.65 2.33 8.48
N GLU A 23 3.88 1.11 8.96
CA GLU A 23 4.14 0.84 10.37
C GLU A 23 5.23 -0.24 10.48
N ASN A 24 6.23 0.00 11.32
CA ASN A 24 7.39 -0.88 11.46
C ASN A 24 8.06 -1.21 10.11
N GLY A 25 8.13 -0.23 9.20
CA GLY A 25 8.68 -0.39 7.86
C GLY A 25 7.86 -1.28 6.91
N ARG A 26 6.60 -1.55 7.22
CA ARG A 26 5.69 -2.38 6.41
C ARG A 26 4.51 -1.57 5.91
N LEU A 27 4.07 -1.85 4.69
CA LEU A 27 2.87 -1.28 4.11
C LEU A 27 1.64 -2.01 4.65
N ILE A 28 0.80 -1.32 5.43
CA ILE A 28 -0.30 -1.95 6.17
C ILE A 28 -1.65 -1.77 5.45
N ARG A 29 -1.96 -0.54 5.07
CA ARG A 29 -3.25 -0.16 4.47
C ARG A 29 -3.12 1.16 3.71
N GLY A 30 -4.19 1.55 3.03
CA GLY A 30 -4.31 2.85 2.41
C GLY A 30 -5.75 3.33 2.34
N THR A 31 -5.93 4.47 1.72
CA THR A 31 -7.19 5.12 1.49
C THR A 31 -7.23 5.63 0.06
N ILE A 32 -8.33 5.41 -0.65
CA ILE A 32 -8.55 5.95 -2.00
C ILE A 32 -9.75 6.87 -1.98
N GLY A 33 -9.61 8.02 -2.63
CA GLY A 33 -10.66 9.01 -2.82
C GLY A 33 -10.54 10.19 -1.85
N GLU A 34 -11.37 11.20 -2.07
CA GLU A 34 -11.29 12.48 -1.36
C GLU A 34 -12.55 12.77 -0.52
N GLY A 35 -12.35 13.44 0.61
CA GLY A 35 -13.43 13.89 1.50
C GLY A 35 -14.34 12.75 1.97
N ALA A 36 -15.65 12.92 1.79
CA ALA A 36 -16.65 11.94 2.23
C ALA A 36 -16.64 10.62 1.43
N ASN A 37 -15.98 10.57 0.28
CA ASN A 37 -15.89 9.38 -0.57
C ASN A 37 -14.60 8.57 -0.34
N CYS A 38 -13.87 8.90 0.72
CA CYS A 38 -12.65 8.20 1.09
C CYS A 38 -12.97 6.79 1.61
N ARG A 39 -12.42 5.75 0.97
CA ARG A 39 -12.56 4.36 1.42
C ARG A 39 -11.22 3.76 1.81
N THR A 40 -11.23 2.92 2.84
CA THR A 40 -10.04 2.14 3.22
C THR A 40 -9.81 1.01 2.22
N VAL A 41 -8.56 0.83 1.83
CA VAL A 41 -8.09 -0.24 0.95
C VAL A 41 -6.88 -0.94 1.58
N TYR A 42 -6.63 -2.18 1.16
CA TYR A 42 -5.48 -2.95 1.62
C TYR A 42 -4.60 -3.40 0.45
N PRO A 43 -3.30 -3.63 0.68
CA PRO A 43 -2.42 -4.15 -0.36
C PRO A 43 -2.62 -5.66 -0.54
N TYR A 44 -2.84 -6.08 -1.78
CA TYR A 44 -2.99 -7.47 -2.19
C TYR A 44 -1.97 -7.87 -3.25
N ARG A 45 -1.62 -9.17 -3.29
CA ARG A 45 -0.91 -9.79 -4.41
C ARG A 45 -1.68 -10.99 -4.93
N TYR A 46 -1.57 -11.26 -6.22
CA TYR A 46 -2.18 -12.46 -6.81
C TYR A 46 -1.34 -13.71 -6.47
N ASP A 47 -1.93 -14.66 -5.77
CA ASP A 47 -1.36 -15.96 -5.50
C ASP A 47 -1.76 -16.94 -6.62
N LYS A 48 -0.79 -17.34 -7.46
CA LYS A 48 -1.03 -18.26 -8.57
C LYS A 48 -1.43 -19.68 -8.13
N ARG A 49 -1.00 -20.13 -6.94
CA ARG A 49 -1.32 -21.46 -6.42
C ARG A 49 -2.79 -21.52 -5.99
N GLN A 50 -3.25 -20.46 -5.32
CA GLN A 50 -4.62 -20.34 -4.84
C GLN A 50 -5.58 -19.74 -5.89
N LYS A 51 -5.03 -19.19 -6.98
CA LYS A 51 -5.74 -18.50 -8.05
C LYS A 51 -6.58 -17.31 -7.56
N CYS A 52 -6.16 -16.65 -6.48
CA CYS A 52 -6.88 -15.54 -5.85
C CYS A 52 -5.94 -14.43 -5.36
N TYR A 53 -6.49 -13.27 -5.00
CA TYR A 53 -5.74 -12.19 -4.36
C TYR A 53 -5.66 -12.43 -2.86
N VAL A 54 -4.45 -12.36 -2.30
CA VAL A 54 -4.19 -12.49 -0.86
C VAL A 54 -3.69 -11.16 -0.31
N ARG A 55 -4.20 -10.78 0.87
CA ARG A 55 -3.74 -9.59 1.57
C ARG A 55 -2.29 -9.80 1.99
N VAL A 56 -1.46 -8.79 1.79
CA VAL A 56 -0.03 -8.84 2.11
C VAL A 56 0.35 -7.62 2.94
N GLU A 57 1.49 -7.68 3.64
CA GLU A 57 2.06 -6.53 4.35
C GLU A 57 3.55 -6.44 4.01
N PRO A 58 3.90 -6.03 2.77
CA PRO A 58 5.26 -6.03 2.27
C PRO A 58 6.10 -4.92 2.92
N SER A 59 7.42 -5.03 2.83
CA SER A 59 8.33 -3.95 3.22
C SER A 59 8.05 -2.69 2.41
N ALA A 60 8.00 -1.54 3.07
CA ALA A 60 7.65 -0.25 2.47
C ALA A 60 8.81 0.37 1.68
N ARG A 61 9.36 -0.35 0.69
CA ARG A 61 10.32 0.20 -0.26
C ARG A 61 9.61 1.12 -1.27
N TYR A 62 10.29 2.11 -1.85
CA TYR A 62 9.65 3.07 -2.75
C TYR A 62 8.95 2.45 -3.98
N SER A 63 9.39 1.29 -4.45
CA SER A 63 8.74 0.55 -5.55
C SER A 63 7.63 -0.41 -5.08
N VAL A 64 7.24 -0.37 -3.80
CA VAL A 64 6.27 -1.34 -3.25
C VAL A 64 4.88 -1.16 -3.86
N LEU A 65 4.52 0.09 -4.20
CA LEU A 65 3.21 0.44 -4.74
C LEU A 65 2.96 -0.24 -6.09
N ASP A 66 4.00 -0.37 -6.93
CA ASP A 66 3.94 -1.06 -8.23
C ASP A 66 3.78 -2.58 -8.11
N THR A 67 3.97 -3.13 -6.90
CA THR A 67 4.01 -4.58 -6.65
C THR A 67 2.76 -5.12 -5.97
N VAL A 68 1.80 -4.24 -5.67
CA VAL A 68 0.57 -4.57 -4.96
C VAL A 68 -0.64 -4.00 -5.70
N SER A 69 -1.77 -4.67 -5.55
CA SER A 69 -3.06 -4.14 -5.97
C SER A 69 -3.81 -3.64 -4.75
N TRP A 70 -4.39 -2.45 -4.85
CA TRP A 70 -5.24 -1.88 -3.80
C TRP A 70 -6.68 -2.34 -3.98
N LYS A 71 -7.25 -2.98 -2.96
CA LYS A 71 -8.62 -3.51 -2.97
C LYS A 71 -9.33 -3.26 -1.65
#